data_AF-A0A0M3JHG2-F1
#
_entry.id   AF-A0A0M3JHG2-F1
#
_cell.length_a   1.000
_cell.length_b   1.000
_cell.length_c   1.000
_cell.angle_alpha   90.00
_cell.angle_beta   90.00
_cell.angle_gamma   90.00
#
_symmetry.space_group_name_H-M   'P 1'
#
loop_
_entity.id
_entity.type
_entity.pdbx_description
1 polymer ?
#
loop_
_entity_poly.entity_id
_entity_poly.type
_entity_poly.pdbx_seq_one_letter_code
_entity_poly.pdbx_strand_id
1 'polypeptide(L)'
;LCVRLMSQRRHILYLAAAEGRFESIPAILSVIDNTHEKLDGYTPSQIAAKNNHMATVCELARYDISSIYDRSYIDGRSVLDGLFENLFNKMFTNSTNKDNIGIGQ
;
A
#
# COMPACT_ATOMS: atom_id res chain seq x y z
N LEU A 1 14.54 0.95 -26.51
CA LEU A 1 15.18 1.22 -25.21
C LEU A 1 14.27 2.05 -24.27
N CYS A 2 13.69 3.17 -24.74
CA CYS A 2 12.83 4.05 -23.94
C CYS A 2 11.59 3.35 -23.32
N VAL A 3 10.89 2.48 -24.06
CA VAL A 3 9.70 1.76 -23.52
C VAL A 3 10.05 0.83 -22.36
N ARG A 4 11.22 0.20 -22.39
CA ARG A 4 11.68 -0.72 -21.33
C ARG A 4 12.14 0.04 -20.08
N LEU A 5 12.79 1.20 -20.28
CA LEU A 5 13.15 2.12 -19.20
C LEU A 5 11.91 2.76 -18.55
N MET A 6 10.87 3.10 -19.33
CA MET A 6 9.61 3.61 -18.80
C MET A 6 8.83 2.54 -18.02
N SER A 7 8.86 1.27 -18.45
CA SER A 7 8.28 0.18 -17.66
C SER A 7 8.97 0.01 -16.30
N GLN A 8 10.30 0.00 -16.28
CA GLN A 8 11.10 -0.08 -15.04
C GLN A 8 10.87 1.11 -14.11
N ARG A 9 10.79 2.32 -14.67
CA ARG A 9 10.50 3.55 -13.92
C ARG A 9 9.19 3.47 -13.16
N ARG A 10 8.11 2.99 -13.79
CA ARG A 10 6.81 2.85 -13.13
C ARG A 10 6.81 1.84 -12.00
N HIS A 11 7.57 0.76 -12.16
CA HIS A 11 7.65 -0.30 -11.16
C HIS A 11 8.36 0.14 -9.88
N ILE A 12 9.24 1.14 -9.91
CA ILE A 12 10.04 1.48 -8.73
C ILE A 12 9.21 2.10 -7.60
N LEU A 13 8.22 2.95 -7.95
CA LEU A 13 7.30 3.53 -6.98
C LEU A 13 6.41 2.45 -6.36
N TYR A 14 5.93 1.52 -7.19
CA TYR A 14 5.15 0.38 -6.73
C TYR A 14 5.95 -0.51 -5.77
N LEU A 15 7.19 -0.86 -6.10
CA LEU A 15 8.05 -1.66 -5.24
C LEU A 15 8.36 -0.95 -3.92
N ALA A 16 8.65 0.36 -3.96
CA ALA A 16 8.85 1.14 -2.74
C ALA A 16 7.60 1.15 -1.85
N ALA A 17 6.42 1.28 -2.44
CA ALA A 17 5.15 1.23 -1.73
C ALA A 17 4.82 -0.14 -1.15
N ALA A 18 5.03 -1.21 -1.94
CA ALA A 18 4.79 -2.59 -1.53
C ALA A 18 5.72 -3.06 -0.39
N GLU A 19 6.94 -2.53 -0.33
CA GLU A 19 7.94 -2.81 0.72
C GLU A 19 7.90 -1.80 1.89
N GLY A 20 7.06 -0.77 1.81
CA GLY A 20 6.92 0.24 2.86
C GLY A 20 8.10 1.21 3.00
N ARG A 21 8.92 1.40 1.95
CA ARG A 21 10.11 2.27 1.94
C ARG A 21 9.74 3.74 1.78
N PHE A 22 9.04 4.31 2.75
CA PHE A 22 8.50 5.67 2.70
C PHE A 22 9.60 6.73 2.51
N GLU A 23 10.81 6.51 3.02
CA GLU A 23 11.94 7.44 2.88
C GLU A 23 12.39 7.63 1.43
N SER A 24 12.12 6.64 0.57
CA SER A 24 12.48 6.69 -0.84
C SER A 24 11.42 7.37 -1.72
N ILE A 25 10.18 7.50 -1.24
CA ILE A 25 9.05 8.04 -1.99
C ILE A 25 9.32 9.47 -2.48
N PRO A 26 9.84 10.40 -1.65
CA PRO A 26 10.17 11.75 -2.10
C PRO A 26 11.14 11.80 -3.29
N ALA A 27 12.23 11.04 -3.21
CA ALA A 27 13.24 11.00 -4.24
C ALA A 27 12.69 10.39 -5.52
N ILE A 28 11.87 9.34 -5.43
CA ILE A 28 11.24 8.69 -6.57
C ILE A 28 10.25 9.65 -7.25
N LEU A 29 9.33 10.26 -6.49
CA LEU A 29 8.31 11.16 -7.03
C LEU A 29 8.89 12.44 -7.64
N SER A 30 10.08 12.87 -7.22
CA SER A 30 10.79 14.00 -7.84
C SER A 30 11.15 13.77 -9.32
N VAL A 31 11.19 12.51 -9.76
CA VAL A 31 11.59 12.13 -11.13
C VAL A 31 10.44 11.48 -11.90
N ILE A 32 9.47 10.89 -11.19
CA ILE A 32 8.34 10.18 -11.78
C ILE A 32 7.05 10.39 -10.97
N ASP A 33 6.05 11.02 -11.56
CA ASP A 33 4.75 11.16 -10.93
C ASP A 33 3.75 10.11 -11.47
N ASN A 34 3.65 8.98 -10.77
CA ASN A 34 2.79 7.84 -11.13
C ASN A 34 1.92 7.41 -9.94
N THR A 35 1.54 8.34 -9.07
CA THR A 35 0.77 8.07 -7.83
C THR A 35 -0.57 7.37 -8.08
N HIS A 36 -1.17 7.59 -9.26
CA HIS A 36 -2.45 6.99 -9.68
C HIS A 36 -2.30 5.81 -10.66
N GLU A 37 -1.09 5.52 -11.13
CA GLU A 37 -0.91 4.47 -12.11
C GLU A 37 -1.13 3.11 -11.46
N LYS A 38 -1.94 2.28 -12.12
CA LYS A 38 -2.31 0.97 -11.59
C LYS A 38 -1.36 -0.09 -12.11
N LEU A 39 -0.75 -0.84 -11.20
CA LEU A 39 -0.08 -2.09 -11.49
C LEU A 39 -0.94 -3.22 -10.93
N ASP A 40 -1.28 -4.18 -11.80
CA ASP A 40 -2.20 -5.29 -11.47
C ASP A 40 -3.54 -4.81 -10.86
N GLY A 41 -3.98 -3.62 -11.29
CA GLY A 41 -5.22 -2.99 -10.86
C GLY A 41 -5.19 -2.24 -9.54
N TYR A 42 -4.03 -2.17 -8.88
CA TYR A 42 -3.82 -1.40 -7.66
C TYR A 42 -2.87 -0.21 -7.88
N THR A 43 -3.14 0.91 -7.24
CA THR A 43 -2.23 2.06 -7.18
C THR A 43 -1.15 1.85 -6.10
N PRO A 44 -0.04 2.60 -6.13
CA PRO A 44 0.98 2.57 -5.08
C PRO A 44 0.39 2.76 -3.66
N SER A 45 -0.56 3.68 -3.48
CA SER A 45 -1.20 3.90 -2.17
C SER A 45 -2.03 2.69 -1.72
N GLN A 46 -2.71 2.01 -2.65
CA GLN A 46 -3.52 0.82 -2.35
C GLN A 46 -2.65 -0.37 -1.94
N ILE A 47 -1.53 -0.62 -2.63
CA ILE A 47 -0.64 -1.73 -2.27
C ILE A 47 0.04 -1.48 -0.92
N ALA A 48 0.47 -0.24 -0.64
CA ALA A 48 1.00 0.14 0.66
C ALA A 48 -0.03 -0.08 1.78
N ALA A 49 -1.29 0.32 1.55
CA ALA A 49 -2.37 0.09 2.51
C ALA A 49 -2.63 -1.40 2.74
N LYS A 50 -2.72 -2.20 1.68
CA LYS A 50 -2.92 -3.67 1.75
C LYS A 50 -1.81 -4.35 2.56
N ASN A 51 -0.57 -3.91 2.39
CA ASN A 51 0.60 -4.43 3.11
C ASN A 51 0.83 -3.78 4.49
N ASN A 52 -0.12 -2.99 4.99
CA ASN A 52 -0.07 -2.34 6.30
C ASN A 52 1.09 -1.32 6.47
N HIS A 53 1.50 -0.68 5.37
CA HIS A 53 2.55 0.36 5.35
C HIS A 53 1.95 1.76 5.47
N MET A 54 1.31 2.05 6.61
CA MET A 54 0.63 3.34 6.85
C MET A 54 1.53 4.56 6.61
N ALA A 55 2.80 4.52 7.04
CA ALA A 55 3.74 5.62 6.83
C ALA A 55 3.94 5.93 5.33
N THR A 56 3.98 4.89 4.49
CA THR A 56 4.10 5.06 3.04
C THR A 56 2.82 5.62 2.43
N VAL A 57 1.64 5.20 2.91
CA VAL A 57 0.37 5.80 2.49
C VAL A 57 0.32 7.28 2.84
N CYS A 58 0.73 7.65 4.06
CA CYS A 58 0.81 9.04 4.47
C CYS A 58 1.78 9.83 3.58
N GLU A 59 2.95 9.28 3.27
CA GLU A 59 3.93 9.97 2.43
C GLU A 59 3.41 10.18 1.01
N LEU A 60 2.79 9.16 0.40
CA LEU A 60 2.14 9.29 -0.92
C LEU A 60 1.02 10.35 -0.89
N ALA A 61 0.22 10.39 0.17
CA ALA A 61 -0.86 11.37 0.35
C ALA A 61 -0.35 12.80 0.56
N ARG A 62 0.87 12.99 1.07
CA ARG A 62 1.50 14.32 1.17
C ARG A 62 1.84 14.88 -0.21
N TYR A 63 2.18 14.03 -1.17
CA TYR A 63 2.44 14.41 -2.55
C TYR A 63 1.16 14.59 -3.34
N ASP A 64 0.25 13.62 -3.25
CA ASP A 64 -1.07 13.71 -3.86
C ASP A 64 -2.12 13.09 -2.94
N ILE A 65 -2.88 13.96 -2.30
CA ILE A 65 -3.96 13.55 -1.39
C ILE A 65 -5.05 12.78 -2.14
N SER A 66 -5.22 12.99 -3.44
CA SER A 66 -6.29 12.32 -4.20
C SER A 66 -6.03 10.82 -4.38
N SER A 67 -4.77 10.38 -4.25
CA SER A 67 -4.38 8.96 -4.31
C SER A 67 -5.05 8.09 -3.24
N ILE A 68 -5.54 8.68 -2.14
CA ILE A 68 -6.27 7.94 -1.09
C ILE A 68 -7.69 7.56 -1.52
N TYR A 69 -8.26 8.25 -2.52
CA TYR A 69 -9.62 8.03 -3.01
C TYR A 69 -9.67 7.09 -4.21
N ASP A 70 -8.51 6.70 -4.75
CA ASP A 70 -8.44 5.76 -5.86
C ASP A 70 -9.15 4.45 -5.51
N ARG A 71 -9.92 3.94 -6.47
CA ARG A 71 -10.55 2.62 -6.39
C ARG A 71 -9.87 1.64 -7.34
N SER A 72 -9.57 0.47 -6.83
CA SER A 72 -9.09 -0.67 -7.60
C SER A 72 -10.20 -1.13 -8.54
N TYR A 73 -9.85 -1.47 -9.79
CA TYR A 73 -10.85 -2.04 -10.71
C TYR A 73 -11.06 -3.54 -10.48
N ILE A 74 -10.22 -4.19 -9.67
CA ILE A 74 -10.25 -5.63 -9.39
C ILE A 74 -11.38 -5.96 -8.41
N ASP A 75 -11.46 -5.18 -7.33
CA ASP A 75 -12.33 -5.45 -6.18
C ASP A 75 -13.11 -4.20 -5.73
N GLY A 76 -12.93 -3.05 -6.39
CA GLY A 76 -13.58 -1.79 -6.03
C GLY A 76 -13.03 -1.14 -4.76
N ARG A 77 -12.02 -1.75 -4.11
CA ARG A 77 -11.50 -1.28 -2.83
C ARG A 77 -10.71 0.02 -2.98
N SER A 78 -10.90 0.89 -2.00
CA SER A 78 -10.12 2.09 -1.78
C SER A 78 -8.92 1.83 -0.86
N VAL A 79 -8.03 2.80 -0.76
CA VAL A 79 -6.91 2.78 0.21
C VAL A 79 -7.44 2.64 1.64
N LEU A 80 -8.53 3.34 1.96
CA LEU A 80 -9.14 3.29 3.29
C LEU A 80 -9.66 1.89 3.63
N ASP A 81 -10.24 1.17 2.67
CA ASP A 81 -10.73 -0.20 2.90
C ASP A 81 -9.59 -1.13 3.34
N GLY A 82 -8.42 -1.00 2.72
CA GLY A 82 -7.22 -1.77 3.12
C GLY A 82 -6.69 -1.41 4.50
N LEU A 83 -6.68 -0.12 4.86
CA LEU A 83 -6.27 0.34 6.19
C LEU A 83 -7.25 -0.12 7.28
N PHE A 84 -8.56 -0.01 7.02
CA PHE A 84 -9.60 -0.47 7.95
C PHE A 84 -9.54 -1.98 8.14
N GLU A 85 -9.35 -2.76 7.08
CA GLU A 85 -9.19 -4.22 7.18
C GLU A 85 -7.97 -4.58 8.03
N ASN A 86 -6.83 -3.93 7.81
CA ASN A 86 -5.62 -4.17 8.61
C ASN A 86 -5.80 -3.77 10.08
N LEU A 87 -6.47 -2.66 10.34
CA LEU A 87 -6.82 -2.26 11.71
C LEU A 87 -7.76 -3.28 12.36
N PHE A 88 -8.82 -3.67 11.65
CA PHE A 88 -9.79 -4.66 12.12
C PHE A 88 -9.10 -5.98 12.46
N ASN A 89 -8.30 -6.51 11.53
CA ASN A 89 -7.53 -7.74 11.75
C ASN A 89 -6.62 -7.59 12.97
N LYS A 90 -5.90 -6.47 13.09
CA LYS A 90 -5.02 -6.23 14.24
C LYS A 90 -5.77 -6.17 15.58
N MET A 91 -6.99 -5.65 15.60
CA MET A 91 -7.81 -5.52 16.83
C MET A 91 -8.48 -6.85 17.22
N PHE A 92 -9.01 -7.60 16.24
CA PHE A 92 -9.88 -8.74 16.52
C PHE A 92 -9.21 -10.11 16.36
N THR A 93 -8.12 -10.22 15.58
CA THR A 93 -7.42 -11.52 15.38
C THR A 93 -6.26 -11.73 16.36
N ASN A 94 -5.67 -10.67 16.92
CA ASN A 94 -4.65 -10.80 17.97
C ASN A 94 -5.22 -11.22 19.33
N SER A 95 -6.54 -11.18 19.50
CA SER A 95 -7.23 -11.59 20.74
C SER A 95 -7.47 -13.11 20.82
N THR A 96 -7.50 -13.84 19.71
CA THR A 96 -7.87 -15.27 19.72
C THR A 96 -6.67 -16.22 19.82
N ASN A 97 -5.44 -15.70 19.88
CA ASN A 97 -4.22 -16.52 19.81
C ASN A 97 -3.32 -16.46 21.07
N LYS A 98 -3.80 -15.89 22.18
CA LYS A 98 -3.06 -15.85 23.46
C LYS A 98 -3.77 -16.52 24.65
N ASP A 99 -5.01 -16.97 24.47
CA ASP A 99 -5.82 -17.53 25.56
C ASP A 99 -6.02 -19.05 25.44
N ASN A 100 -5.25 -19.74 24.60
CA ASN A 100 -5.13 -21.20 24.66
C ASN A 100 -4.21 -21.59 25.82
N ILE A 101 -4.61 -21.18 27.02
CA ILE A 101 -4.15 -21.71 28.30
C ILE A 101 -4.54 -23.18 28.30
N GLY A 102 -3.57 -24.06 28.54
CA GLY A 102 -3.72 -25.49 28.44
C GLY A 102 -4.96 -26.03 29.16
N ILE A 103 -5.80 -26.73 28.41
CA ILE A 103 -6.59 -27.82 28.95
C ILE A 103 -5.81 -29.10 28.65
N GLY A 104 -5.28 -29.68 29.73
CA GLY A 104 -4.46 -30.88 29.71
C GLY A 104 -5.16 -32.08 29.08
N GLN A 105 -4.36 -32.89 28.40
CA GLN A 105 -4.60 -34.33 28.24
C GLN A 105 -4.20 -35.06 29.51
#